data_AF-A0A534HUX3-F1
#
_entry.id   AF-A0A534HUX3-F1
#
_cell.length_a   1.000
_cell.length_b   1.000
_cell.length_c   1.000
_cell.angle_alpha   90.00
_cell.angle_beta   90.00
_cell.angle_gamma   90.00
#
_symmetry.space_group_name_H-M   'P 1'
#
loop_
_entity.id
_entity.type
_entity.pdbx_description
1 polymer ?
#
loop_
_entity_poly.entity_id
_entity_poly.type
_entity_poly.pdbx_seq_one_letter_code
_entity_poly.pdbx_strand_id
1 'polypeptide(L)'
;MPRRPATITELAFFVCGILIIFVGWISDLFGLFEVGSSGAGHGLADKFPLRLFMTMFGVAFATIGIGFENFPQILSDNEAATRYIVALLFLADGSLHLYAFTDHLGDPFPAAFFAVVSVLQIAAAFVIPYAGLRLDPVWLAITGFLILAYVVTRTVAVWPIGTVEEVDPLGLVSKFVEVLTVLALWSRIRTERAARATPSDRRPAPDR
;
A
#
# COMPACT_ATOMS: atom_id res chain seq x y z
N MET A 1 3.46 16.12 22.42
CA MET A 1 4.27 17.25 21.89
C MET A 1 3.86 17.51 20.45
N PRO A 2 3.79 18.76 19.99
CA PRO A 2 3.49 19.06 18.59
C PRO A 2 4.62 18.57 17.68
N ARG A 3 4.24 18.01 16.53
CA ARG A 3 5.16 17.48 15.52
C ARG A 3 6.02 18.61 14.95
N ARG A 4 7.29 18.33 14.64
CA ARG A 4 8.14 19.32 13.97
C ARG A 4 7.69 19.48 12.51
N PRO A 5 7.68 20.71 11.97
CA PRO A 5 7.37 20.92 10.56
C PRO A 5 8.38 20.17 9.69
N ALA A 6 7.91 19.64 8.56
CA ALA A 6 8.77 18.91 7.64
C ALA A 6 9.89 19.82 7.12
N THR A 7 11.12 19.31 7.13
CA THR A 7 12.27 20.00 6.55
C THR A 7 12.24 19.94 5.02
N ILE A 8 12.99 20.83 4.36
CA ILE A 8 13.19 20.76 2.91
C ILE A 8 13.81 19.42 2.51
N THR A 9 14.71 18.87 3.33
CA THR A 9 15.31 17.56 3.13
C THR A 9 14.27 16.45 3.15
N GLU A 10 13.40 16.43 4.16
CA GLU A 10 12.28 15.49 4.25
C GLU A 10 11.35 15.60 3.04
N LEU A 11 10.97 16.82 2.66
CA LEU A 11 10.16 17.04 1.46
C LEU A 11 10.86 16.52 0.20
N ALA A 12 12.17 16.72 0.06
CA ALA A 12 12.93 16.24 -1.08
C ALA A 12 12.95 14.70 -1.15
N PHE A 13 13.22 14.02 -0.04
CA PHE A 13 13.15 12.55 0.01
C PHE A 13 11.76 12.03 -0.31
N PHE A 14 10.73 12.69 0.22
CA PHE A 14 9.34 12.34 -0.04
C PHE A 14 9.02 12.44 -1.54
N VAL A 15 9.26 13.61 -2.13
CA VAL A 15 9.00 13.86 -3.55
C VAL A 15 9.82 12.91 -4.42
N CYS A 16 11.11 12.72 -4.13
CA CYS A 16 11.95 11.77 -4.86
C CYS A 16 11.40 10.34 -4.79
N GLY A 17 10.94 9.88 -3.62
CA GLY A 17 10.36 8.54 -3.47
C GLY A 17 9.12 8.34 -4.35
N ILE A 18 8.22 9.33 -4.36
CA ILE A 18 7.03 9.31 -5.22
C ILE A 18 7.42 9.37 -6.70
N LEU A 19 8.38 10.22 -7.07
CA LEU A 19 8.88 10.29 -8.44
C LEU A 19 9.52 8.97 -8.89
N ILE A 20 10.26 8.27 -8.03
CA ILE A 20 10.84 6.96 -8.37
C ILE A 20 9.74 5.94 -8.70
N ILE A 21 8.66 5.90 -7.90
CA ILE A 21 7.49 5.03 -8.17
C ILE A 21 6.90 5.36 -9.54
N PHE A 22 6.59 6.63 -9.80
CA PHE A 22 5.96 7.05 -11.06
C PHE A 22 6.88 6.86 -12.25
N VAL A 23 8.16 7.21 -12.17
CA VAL A 23 9.14 7.01 -13.25
C VAL A 23 9.28 5.53 -13.55
N GLY A 24 9.41 4.68 -12.52
CA GLY A 24 9.46 3.24 -12.70
C GLY A 24 8.22 2.70 -13.41
N TRP A 25 7.03 3.10 -12.99
CA TRP A 25 5.76 2.68 -13.62
C TRP A 25 5.58 3.22 -15.04
N ILE A 26 5.83 4.52 -15.26
CA ILE A 26 5.71 5.16 -16.58
C ILE A 26 6.69 4.55 -17.58
N SER A 27 7.91 4.23 -17.13
CA SER A 27 8.90 3.56 -17.99
C SER A 27 8.44 2.14 -18.37
N ASP A 28 7.83 1.41 -17.42
CA ASP A 28 7.24 0.09 -17.68
C ASP A 28 6.09 0.18 -18.69
N LEU A 29 5.21 1.17 -18.53
CA LEU A 29 4.10 1.49 -19.43
C LEU A 29 4.59 1.84 -20.84
N PHE A 30 5.56 2.76 -20.96
CA PHE A 30 6.10 3.14 -22.27
C PHE A 30 6.88 2.01 -22.94
N GLY A 31 7.57 1.18 -22.16
CA GLY A 31 8.25 0.00 -22.66
C GLY A 31 7.32 -1.02 -23.34
N LEU A 32 6.00 -1.00 -23.07
CA LEU A 32 5.05 -1.81 -23.83
C LEU A 32 4.86 -1.33 -25.28
N PHE A 33 4.90 -0.01 -25.49
CA PHE A 33 4.72 0.58 -26.82
C PHE A 33 5.99 0.47 -27.68
N GLU A 34 7.17 0.46 -27.07
CA GLU A 34 8.45 0.27 -27.78
C GLU A 34 8.63 -1.17 -28.28
N VAL A 35 8.24 -2.18 -27.50
CA VAL A 35 8.32 -3.60 -27.91
C VAL A 35 7.40 -3.93 -29.10
N GLY A 36 6.33 -3.14 -29.31
CA GLY A 36 5.49 -3.23 -30.51
C GLY A 36 6.19 -2.78 -31.81
N SER A 37 7.38 -2.19 -31.73
CA SER A 37 8.10 -1.61 -32.88
C SER A 37 9.41 -2.32 -33.26
N SER A 38 9.92 -3.23 -32.42
CA SER A 38 11.18 -3.94 -32.70
C SER A 38 11.24 -5.29 -31.94
N GLY A 39 11.34 -6.38 -32.71
CA GLY A 39 11.35 -7.76 -32.23
C GLY A 39 12.62 -8.19 -31.47
N ALA A 40 12.92 -7.54 -30.35
CA ALA A 40 13.96 -7.99 -29.41
C ALA A 40 13.29 -8.49 -28.13
N GLY A 41 13.21 -9.81 -27.99
CA GLY A 41 12.59 -10.49 -26.86
C GLY A 41 13.36 -10.29 -25.56
N HIS A 42 12.73 -9.61 -24.61
CA HIS A 42 12.86 -9.82 -23.17
C HIS A 42 11.46 -9.66 -22.58
N GLY A 43 10.81 -10.80 -22.30
CA GLY A 43 9.39 -10.86 -21.93
C GLY A 43 9.08 -10.15 -20.61
N LEU A 44 7.79 -9.94 -20.35
CA LEU A 44 7.23 -9.36 -19.12
C LEU A 44 7.83 -9.94 -17.81
N ALA A 45 8.33 -11.17 -17.84
CA ALA A 45 8.99 -11.84 -16.72
C ALA A 45 10.36 -11.24 -16.31
N ASP A 46 11.14 -10.66 -17.23
CA ASP A 46 12.47 -10.06 -16.93
C ASP A 46 12.33 -8.71 -16.19
N LYS A 47 11.14 -8.12 -16.19
CA LYS A 47 10.89 -6.81 -15.57
C LYS A 47 10.59 -6.89 -14.08
N PHE A 48 10.21 -8.07 -13.56
CA PHE A 48 9.80 -8.24 -12.16
C PHE A 48 10.84 -7.71 -11.15
N PRO A 49 12.15 -8.04 -11.24
CA PRO A 49 13.15 -7.51 -10.30
C PRO A 49 13.24 -5.99 -10.32
N LEU A 50 13.14 -5.37 -11.50
CA LEU A 50 13.20 -3.91 -11.65
C LEU A 50 11.97 -3.24 -11.06
N ARG A 51 10.76 -3.79 -11.30
CA ARG A 51 9.50 -3.29 -10.73
C ARG A 51 9.53 -3.34 -9.19
N LEU A 52 10.03 -4.44 -8.64
CA LEU A 52 10.20 -4.58 -7.19
C LEU A 52 11.25 -3.60 -6.65
N PHE A 53 12.39 -3.47 -7.34
CA PHE A 53 13.44 -2.52 -6.97
C PHE A 53 12.92 -1.08 -6.92
N MET A 54 12.24 -0.62 -7.98
CA MET A 54 11.66 0.73 -8.05
C MET A 54 10.63 0.96 -6.96
N THR A 55 9.77 -0.02 -6.70
CA THR A 55 8.78 0.05 -5.60
C THR A 55 9.47 0.20 -4.25
N MET A 56 10.43 -0.68 -3.93
CA MET A 56 11.11 -0.66 -2.64
C MET A 56 11.91 0.64 -2.43
N PHE A 57 12.66 1.08 -3.44
CA PHE A 57 13.42 2.34 -3.36
C PHE A 57 12.51 3.55 -3.20
N GLY A 58 11.44 3.63 -3.99
CA GLY A 58 10.49 4.72 -3.91
C GLY A 58 9.80 4.79 -2.55
N VAL A 59 9.33 3.64 -2.02
CA VAL A 59 8.73 3.56 -0.68
C VAL A 59 9.76 3.91 0.40
N ALA A 60 11.01 3.46 0.29
CA ALA A 60 12.06 3.78 1.27
C ALA A 60 12.37 5.29 1.30
N PHE A 61 12.51 5.93 0.14
CA PHE A 61 12.71 7.38 0.05
C PHE A 61 11.49 8.15 0.59
N ALA A 62 10.27 7.71 0.24
CA ALA A 62 9.05 8.30 0.77
C ALA A 62 8.97 8.16 2.30
N THR A 63 9.43 7.03 2.86
CA THR A 63 9.49 6.79 4.30
C THR A 63 10.42 7.77 5.00
N ILE A 64 11.64 7.94 4.48
CA ILE A 64 12.61 8.91 5.01
C ILE A 64 11.99 10.31 4.99
N GLY A 65 11.32 10.66 3.89
CA GLY A 65 10.74 11.99 3.72
C GLY A 65 9.57 12.34 4.63
N ILE A 66 8.93 11.37 5.27
CA ILE A 66 7.82 11.63 6.22
C ILE A 66 8.27 11.51 7.69
N GLY A 67 9.30 10.70 7.92
CA GLY A 67 9.63 10.21 9.23
C GLY A 67 10.93 10.73 9.81
N PHE A 68 11.88 11.26 9.02
CA PHE A 68 13.28 11.40 9.46
C PHE A 68 13.46 12.21 10.75
N GLU A 69 12.95 13.43 10.84
CA GLU A 69 13.09 14.30 12.02
C GLU A 69 12.17 13.87 13.17
N ASN A 70 11.06 13.19 12.84
CA ASN A 70 10.08 12.73 13.80
C ASN A 70 10.27 11.25 14.17
N PHE A 71 11.33 10.59 13.69
CA PHE A 71 11.51 9.14 13.78
C PHE A 71 11.56 8.64 15.23
N PRO A 72 12.29 9.31 16.16
CA PRO A 72 12.27 8.92 17.57
C PRO A 72 10.87 9.03 18.19
N GLN A 73 10.08 10.03 17.77
CA GLN A 73 8.74 10.26 18.29
C GLN A 73 7.77 9.21 17.75
N ILE A 74 7.86 8.90 16.45
CA ILE A 74 7.08 7.84 15.81
C ILE A 74 7.37 6.50 16.49
N LEU A 75 8.63 6.17 16.76
CA LEU A 75 8.99 4.91 17.43
C LEU A 75 8.61 4.88 18.92
N SER A 76 8.54 6.03 19.59
CA SER A 76 8.10 6.11 20.98
C SER A 76 6.58 5.98 21.17
N ASP A 77 5.81 6.15 20.10
CA ASP A 77 4.35 6.05 20.09
C ASP A 77 3.92 4.89 19.19
N ASN A 78 3.58 3.76 19.82
CA ASN A 78 3.13 2.55 19.12
C ASN A 78 1.94 2.81 18.19
N GLU A 79 1.04 3.73 18.55
CA GLU A 79 -0.09 4.06 17.70
C GLU A 79 0.39 4.78 16.45
N ALA A 80 1.20 5.83 16.61
CA ALA A 80 1.80 6.57 15.49
C ALA A 80 2.64 5.66 14.58
N ALA A 81 3.52 4.84 15.15
CA ALA A 81 4.32 3.87 14.40
C ALA A 81 3.44 2.95 13.54
N THR A 82 2.39 2.38 14.13
CA THR A 82 1.51 1.48 13.39
C THR A 82 0.73 2.22 12.30
N ARG A 83 0.40 3.51 12.47
CA ARG A 83 -0.19 4.30 11.39
C ARG A 83 0.75 4.51 10.22
N TYR A 84 2.01 4.78 10.52
CA TYR A 84 3.03 4.90 9.49
C TYR A 84 3.26 3.59 8.76
N ILE A 85 3.34 2.47 9.47
CA ILE A 85 3.49 1.14 8.86
C ILE A 85 2.34 0.86 7.89
N VAL A 86 1.08 1.08 8.29
CA VAL A 86 -0.08 0.88 7.40
C VAL A 86 0.04 1.79 6.17
N ALA A 87 0.35 3.08 6.36
CA ALA A 87 0.50 4.00 5.24
C ALA A 87 1.57 3.56 4.23
N LEU A 88 2.72 3.08 4.71
CA LEU A 88 3.80 2.59 3.86
C LEU A 88 3.43 1.30 3.12
N LEU A 89 2.72 0.39 3.78
CA LEU A 89 2.22 -0.83 3.14
C LEU A 89 1.20 -0.51 2.04
N PHE A 90 0.32 0.46 2.26
CA PHE A 90 -0.61 0.97 1.24
C PHE A 90 0.13 1.62 0.06
N LEU A 91 1.18 2.40 0.34
CA LEU A 91 1.99 2.99 -0.72
C LEU A 91 2.70 1.90 -1.55
N ALA A 92 3.28 0.91 -0.87
CA ALA A 92 3.98 -0.20 -1.51
C ALA A 92 3.03 -1.02 -2.39
N ASP A 93 1.90 -1.46 -1.84
CA ASP A 93 0.94 -2.30 -2.57
C ASP A 93 0.25 -1.52 -3.70
N GLY A 94 -0.10 -0.25 -3.46
CA GLY A 94 -0.62 0.63 -4.52
C GLY A 94 0.37 0.82 -5.67
N SER A 95 1.67 0.87 -5.37
CA SER A 95 2.72 0.91 -6.40
C SER A 95 2.83 -0.40 -7.18
N LEU A 96 2.69 -1.55 -6.52
CA LEU A 96 2.63 -2.85 -7.20
C LEU A 96 1.40 -2.94 -8.11
N HIS A 97 0.25 -2.45 -7.66
CA HIS A 97 -0.96 -2.42 -8.48
C HIS A 97 -0.87 -1.49 -9.70
N LEU A 98 -0.02 -0.47 -9.70
CA LEU A 98 0.29 0.30 -10.92
C LEU A 98 0.93 -0.58 -12.00
N TYR A 99 1.85 -1.47 -11.62
CA TYR A 99 2.44 -2.43 -12.55
C TYR A 99 1.44 -3.50 -12.98
N ALA A 100 0.59 -3.98 -12.06
CA ALA A 100 -0.50 -4.90 -12.41
C ALA A 100 -1.49 -4.27 -13.41
N PHE A 101 -1.77 -2.97 -13.29
CA PHE A 101 -2.53 -2.22 -14.30
C PHE A 101 -1.88 -2.31 -15.67
N THR A 102 -0.56 -2.08 -15.77
CA THR A 102 0.21 -2.18 -17.02
C THR A 102 0.11 -3.60 -17.62
N ASP A 103 0.21 -4.63 -16.79
CA ASP A 103 0.13 -6.03 -17.23
C ASP A 103 -1.25 -6.42 -17.80
N HIS A 104 -2.32 -5.74 -17.36
CA HIS A 104 -3.69 -6.05 -17.76
C HIS A 104 -4.27 -5.08 -18.79
N LEU A 105 -3.46 -4.21 -19.43
CA LEU A 105 -3.98 -3.23 -20.40
C LEU A 105 -4.74 -3.85 -21.60
N GLY A 106 -4.50 -5.13 -21.90
CA GLY A 106 -5.25 -5.88 -22.91
C GLY A 106 -6.70 -6.19 -22.50
N ASP A 107 -7.02 -6.18 -21.21
CA ASP A 107 -8.30 -6.57 -20.64
C ASP A 107 -8.94 -5.38 -19.88
N PRO A 108 -10.02 -4.77 -20.42
CA PRO A 108 -10.55 -3.51 -19.88
C PRO A 108 -10.98 -3.58 -18.42
N PHE A 109 -11.54 -4.70 -17.98
CA PHE A 109 -12.08 -4.83 -16.62
C PHE A 109 -10.97 -4.94 -15.56
N PRO A 110 -10.00 -5.88 -15.65
CA PRO A 110 -8.87 -5.90 -14.73
C PRO A 110 -8.02 -4.62 -14.79
N ALA A 111 -7.82 -4.03 -15.97
CA ALA A 111 -7.14 -2.73 -16.08
C ALA A 111 -7.86 -1.63 -15.28
N ALA A 112 -9.17 -1.46 -15.49
CA ALA A 112 -9.93 -0.46 -14.75
C ALA A 112 -9.90 -0.71 -13.23
N PHE A 113 -9.98 -1.98 -12.83
CA PHE A 113 -9.88 -2.38 -11.43
C PHE A 113 -8.54 -1.94 -10.80
N PHE A 114 -7.41 -2.31 -11.39
CA PHE A 114 -6.10 -1.95 -10.87
C PHE A 114 -5.81 -0.45 -10.93
N ALA A 115 -6.32 0.26 -11.94
CA ALA A 115 -6.22 1.72 -12.01
C ALA A 115 -6.92 2.38 -10.82
N VAL A 116 -8.13 1.94 -10.48
CA VAL A 116 -8.87 2.48 -9.33
C VAL A 116 -8.22 2.10 -8.01
N VAL A 117 -7.86 0.82 -7.83
CA VAL A 117 -7.30 0.32 -6.57
C VAL A 117 -5.93 0.94 -6.28
N SER A 118 -5.04 1.01 -7.26
CA SER A 118 -3.70 1.62 -7.08
C SER A 118 -3.80 3.09 -6.66
N VAL A 119 -4.63 3.88 -7.34
CA VAL A 119 -4.84 5.30 -7.00
C VAL A 119 -5.46 5.43 -5.61
N LEU A 120 -6.45 4.61 -5.28
CA LEU A 120 -7.08 4.63 -3.96
C LEU A 120 -6.08 4.30 -2.86
N GLN A 121 -5.24 3.28 -3.05
CA GLN A 121 -4.26 2.88 -2.05
C GLN A 121 -3.14 3.91 -1.88
N ILE A 122 -2.64 4.48 -2.98
CA ILE A 122 -1.66 5.56 -2.95
C ILE A 122 -2.24 6.79 -2.24
N ALA A 123 -3.49 7.17 -2.55
CA ALA A 123 -4.16 8.27 -1.85
C ALA A 123 -4.34 7.96 -0.36
N ALA A 124 -4.75 6.73 -0.02
CA ALA A 124 -4.91 6.27 1.36
C ALA A 124 -3.59 6.36 2.14
N ALA A 125 -2.45 6.05 1.53
CA ALA A 125 -1.14 6.17 2.14
C ALA A 125 -0.86 7.60 2.67
N PHE A 126 -1.37 8.63 2.01
CA PHE A 126 -1.22 10.01 2.48
C PHE A 126 -2.29 10.45 3.47
N VAL A 127 -3.46 9.80 3.50
CA VAL A 127 -4.56 10.14 4.39
C VAL A 127 -4.48 9.40 5.73
N ILE A 128 -4.11 8.12 5.73
CA ILE A 128 -4.08 7.23 6.91
C ILE A 128 -3.26 7.78 8.09
N PRO A 129 -2.10 8.43 7.89
CA PRO A 129 -1.34 9.01 9.00
C PRO A 129 -2.13 10.08 9.78
N TYR A 130 -3.09 10.74 9.13
CA TYR A 130 -3.88 11.85 9.69
C TYR A 130 -5.34 11.47 9.99
N ALA A 131 -5.82 10.36 9.43
CA ALA A 131 -7.16 9.88 9.66
C ALA A 131 -7.31 9.23 11.05
N GLY A 132 -8.50 9.38 11.64
CA GLY A 132 -8.88 8.63 12.83
C GLY A 132 -9.18 7.16 12.52
N LEU A 133 -9.22 6.33 13.56
CA LEU A 133 -9.40 4.88 13.50
C LEU A 133 -10.74 4.42 12.91
N ARG A 134 -11.68 5.34 12.68
CA ARG A 134 -13.01 5.06 12.10
C ARG A 134 -12.95 4.42 10.71
N LEU A 135 -11.90 4.71 9.93
CA LEU A 135 -11.73 4.16 8.59
C LEU A 135 -10.94 2.85 8.56
N ASP A 136 -10.26 2.47 9.65
CA ASP A 136 -9.47 1.24 9.71
C ASP A 136 -10.29 -0.02 9.34
N PRO A 137 -11.56 -0.19 9.77
CA PRO A 137 -12.37 -1.33 9.34
C PRO A 137 -12.70 -1.31 7.84
N VAL A 138 -12.87 -0.13 7.24
CA VAL A 138 -13.14 0.03 5.80
C VAL A 138 -11.89 -0.39 5.02
N TRP A 139 -10.72 0.11 5.42
CA TRP A 139 -9.45 -0.28 4.82
C TRP A 139 -9.19 -1.78 4.97
N LEU A 140 -9.49 -2.35 6.13
CA LEU A 140 -9.37 -3.79 6.38
C LEU A 140 -10.27 -4.60 5.45
N ALA A 141 -11.53 -4.16 5.27
CA ALA A 141 -12.48 -4.82 4.37
C ALA A 141 -12.02 -4.73 2.92
N ILE A 142 -11.52 -3.57 2.47
CA ILE A 142 -10.97 -3.38 1.13
C ILE A 142 -9.77 -4.33 0.93
N THR A 143 -8.79 -4.33 1.82
CA THR A 143 -7.61 -5.20 1.70
C THR A 143 -7.99 -6.68 1.73
N GLY A 144 -8.90 -7.09 2.62
CA GLY A 144 -9.42 -8.45 2.65
C GLY A 144 -10.14 -8.86 1.36
N PHE A 145 -10.90 -7.93 0.77
CA PHE A 145 -11.51 -8.12 -0.54
C PHE A 145 -10.46 -8.30 -1.65
N LEU A 146 -9.36 -7.53 -1.67
CA LEU A 146 -8.30 -7.68 -2.67
C LEU A 146 -7.60 -9.05 -2.59
N ILE A 147 -7.35 -9.56 -1.38
CA ILE A 147 -6.82 -10.91 -1.17
C ILE A 147 -7.82 -11.95 -1.70
N LEU A 148 -9.10 -11.82 -1.33
CA LEU A 148 -10.13 -12.75 -1.77
C LEU A 148 -10.31 -12.73 -3.29
N ALA A 149 -10.35 -11.55 -3.90
CA ALA A 149 -10.47 -11.39 -5.35
C ALA A 149 -9.31 -12.08 -6.08
N TYR A 150 -8.07 -11.96 -5.58
CA TYR A 150 -6.94 -12.69 -6.11
C TYR A 150 -7.14 -14.21 -6.02
N VAL A 151 -7.50 -14.74 -4.85
CA VAL A 151 -7.72 -16.19 -4.67
C VAL A 151 -8.84 -16.70 -5.58
N VAL A 152 -9.97 -15.98 -5.66
CA VAL A 152 -11.12 -16.38 -6.49
C VAL A 152 -10.74 -16.40 -7.96
N THR A 153 -10.09 -15.35 -8.47
CA THR A 153 -9.69 -15.28 -9.88
C THR A 153 -8.65 -16.34 -10.27
N ARG A 154 -7.82 -16.81 -9.33
CA ARG A 154 -6.83 -17.89 -9.56
C ARG A 154 -7.39 -19.29 -9.35
N THR A 155 -8.63 -19.43 -8.89
CA THR A 155 -9.25 -20.73 -8.59
C THR A 155 -10.40 -21.07 -9.53
N VAL A 156 -11.18 -20.08 -9.95
CA VAL A 156 -12.34 -20.26 -10.81
C VAL A 156 -12.44 -19.14 -11.84
N ALA A 157 -13.03 -19.45 -13.00
CA ALA A 157 -13.32 -18.44 -14.01
C ALA A 157 -14.45 -17.52 -13.51
N VAL A 158 -14.20 -16.22 -13.50
CA VAL A 158 -15.14 -15.20 -13.02
C VAL A 158 -15.56 -14.33 -14.19
N TRP A 159 -16.85 -14.04 -14.35
CA TRP A 159 -17.30 -13.04 -15.31
C TRP A 159 -17.00 -11.62 -14.79
N PRO A 160 -16.46 -10.69 -15.60
CA PRO A 160 -16.30 -10.74 -17.06
C PRO A 160 -14.93 -11.26 -17.56
N ILE A 161 -14.01 -11.68 -16.69
CA ILE A 161 -12.67 -12.18 -17.05
C ILE A 161 -12.78 -13.44 -17.93
N GLY A 162 -13.67 -14.36 -17.58
CA GLY A 162 -14.02 -15.52 -18.41
C GLY A 162 -12.99 -16.67 -18.41
N THR A 163 -11.84 -16.47 -17.77
CA THR A 163 -10.78 -17.47 -17.60
C THR A 163 -10.28 -17.51 -16.15
N VAL A 164 -9.53 -18.56 -15.81
CA VAL A 164 -8.78 -18.62 -14.56
C VAL A 164 -7.48 -17.85 -14.76
N GLU A 165 -7.22 -16.88 -13.89
CA GLU A 165 -6.01 -16.06 -13.91
C GLU A 165 -4.77 -16.87 -13.49
N GLU A 166 -3.63 -16.53 -14.08
CA GLU A 166 -2.36 -17.16 -13.70
C GLU A 166 -1.83 -16.63 -12.36
N VAL A 167 -1.03 -17.46 -11.69
CA VAL A 167 -0.29 -17.04 -10.49
C VAL A 167 0.99 -16.37 -10.94
N ASP A 168 1.06 -15.06 -10.79
CA ASP A 168 2.22 -14.27 -11.16
C ASP A 168 3.03 -13.81 -9.92
N PRO A 169 4.36 -13.61 -10.05
CA PRO A 169 5.21 -13.21 -8.92
C PRO A 169 4.83 -11.86 -8.30
N LEU A 170 4.38 -10.89 -9.12
CA LEU A 170 4.01 -9.56 -8.65
C LEU A 170 2.76 -9.62 -7.76
N GLY A 171 1.76 -10.38 -8.19
CA GLY A 171 0.54 -10.67 -7.46
C GLY A 171 0.83 -11.35 -6.12
N LEU A 172 1.75 -12.33 -6.08
CA LEU A 172 2.17 -12.97 -4.83
C LEU A 172 2.83 -11.99 -3.85
N VAL A 173 3.73 -11.12 -4.34
CA VAL A 173 4.36 -10.09 -3.50
C VAL A 173 3.30 -9.11 -2.99
N SER A 174 2.40 -8.65 -3.84
CA SER A 174 1.27 -7.80 -3.43
C SER A 174 0.44 -8.46 -2.33
N LYS A 175 0.04 -9.73 -2.50
CA LYS A 175 -0.71 -10.46 -1.46
C LYS A 175 0.05 -10.56 -0.15
N PHE A 176 1.37 -10.72 -0.18
CA PHE A 176 2.19 -10.69 1.03
C PHE A 176 2.10 -9.32 1.74
N VAL A 177 2.22 -8.21 0.99
CA VAL A 177 2.06 -6.85 1.53
C VAL A 177 0.64 -6.64 2.08
N GLU A 178 -0.39 -7.10 1.39
CA GLU A 178 -1.79 -7.02 1.84
C GLU A 178 -2.03 -7.81 3.14
N VAL A 179 -1.44 -9.01 3.29
CA VAL A 179 -1.53 -9.78 4.53
C VAL A 179 -0.89 -9.02 5.70
N LEU A 180 0.30 -8.44 5.50
CA LEU A 180 0.93 -7.59 6.51
C LEU A 180 0.05 -6.38 6.86
N THR A 181 -0.63 -5.81 5.86
CA THR A 181 -1.55 -4.69 6.02
C THR A 181 -2.76 -5.08 6.88
N VAL A 182 -3.37 -6.24 6.59
CA VAL A 182 -4.47 -6.82 7.38
C VAL A 182 -4.04 -6.99 8.84
N LEU A 183 -2.86 -7.55 9.09
CA LEU A 183 -2.34 -7.75 10.45
C LEU A 183 -2.14 -6.42 11.18
N ALA A 184 -1.58 -5.41 10.51
CA ALA A 184 -1.35 -4.09 11.08
C ALA A 184 -2.66 -3.36 11.40
N LEU A 185 -3.64 -3.36 10.47
CA LEU A 185 -4.96 -2.78 10.67
C LEU A 185 -5.74 -3.50 11.78
N TRP A 186 -5.70 -4.83 11.78
CA TRP A 186 -6.33 -5.63 12.83
C TRP A 186 -5.75 -5.33 14.21
N SER A 187 -4.42 -5.22 14.31
CA SER A 187 -3.73 -4.83 15.54
C SER A 187 -4.21 -3.48 16.07
N ARG A 188 -4.35 -2.47 15.20
CA ARG A 188 -4.88 -1.14 15.55
C ARG A 188 -6.30 -1.19 16.08
N ILE A 189 -7.20 -1.84 15.34
CA ILE A 189 -8.62 -1.98 15.72
C ILE A 189 -8.74 -2.69 17.07
N ARG A 190 -7.94 -3.74 17.31
CA ARG A 190 -7.94 -4.47 18.58
C ARG A 190 -7.46 -3.61 19.73
N THR A 191 -6.37 -2.87 19.53
CA THR A 191 -5.79 -1.98 20.55
C THR A 191 -6.77 -0.88 20.95
N GLU A 192 -7.46 -0.28 19.97
CA GLU A 192 -8.50 0.71 20.23
C GLU A 192 -9.67 0.14 21.04
N ARG A 193 -10.15 -1.05 20.66
CA ARG A 193 -11.23 -1.73 21.39
C ARG A 193 -10.83 -2.04 22.83
N ALA A 194 -9.59 -2.47 23.06
CA ALA A 194 -9.07 -2.73 24.40
C ALA A 194 -8.97 -1.45 25.24
N ALA A 195 -8.50 -0.35 24.64
CA ALA A 195 -8.45 0.96 25.30
C ALA A 195 -9.85 1.45 25.70
N ARG A 196 -10.86 1.27 24.83
CA ARG A 196 -12.25 1.63 25.12
C ARG A 196 -12.93 0.70 26.14
N ALA A 197 -12.50 -0.55 26.23
CA ALA A 197 -13.07 -1.53 27.16
C ALA A 197 -12.52 -1.40 28.59
N THR A 198 -11.44 -0.64 28.80
CA THR A 198 -10.88 -0.42 30.13
C THR A 198 -11.74 0.64 30.84
N PRO A 199 -12.47 0.31 31.92
CA PRO A 199 -13.36 1.27 32.58
C PRO A 199 -12.55 2.39 33.22
N SER A 200 -12.81 3.63 32.83
CA SER A 200 -12.44 4.80 33.62
C SER A 200 -13.36 4.90 34.84
N ASP A 201 -13.31 3.95 35.77
CA ASP A 201 -14.03 4.06 37.03
C ASP A 201 -13.36 3.29 38.17
N ARG A 202 -12.37 3.94 38.79
CA ARG A 202 -12.23 3.92 40.24
C ARG A 202 -11.99 5.36 40.68
N ARG A 203 -13.05 6.16 40.72
CA ARG A 203 -13.07 7.24 41.73
C ARG A 203 -12.99 6.56 43.10
N PRO A 204 -12.05 6.92 43.99
CA PRO A 204 -12.18 6.53 45.39
C PRO A 204 -13.53 7.08 45.87
N ALA A 205 -14.33 6.24 46.53
CA ALA A 205 -15.49 6.73 47.26
C ALA A 205 -15.00 7.79 48.26
N PRO A 206 -15.69 8.93 48.42
CA PRO A 206 -15.31 9.90 49.44
C PRO A 206 -15.48 9.26 50.81
N ASP A 207 -14.38 9.23 51.56
CA ASP A 207 -14.35 8.79 52.96
C ASP A 207 -15.43 9.54 53.75
N ARG A 208 -16.27 8.78 54.48
CA ARG A 208 -17.21 9.30 55.48
C ARG A 208 -16.71 8.92 56.87
#